data_AF-A0AAE6BTU2-F1
#
_entry.id   AF-A0AAE6BTU2-F1
#
_cell.length_a   1.000
_cell.length_b   1.000
_cell.length_c   1.000
_cell.angle_alpha   90.00
_cell.angle_beta   90.00
_cell.angle_gamma   90.00
#
_symmetry.space_group_name_H-M   'P 1'
#
loop_
_entity.id
_entity.type
_entity.pdbx_description
1 polymer ?
#
loop_
_entity_poly.entity_id
_entity_poly.type
_entity_poly.pdbx_seq_one_letter_code
_entity_poly.pdbx_strand_id
1 'polypeptide(L)'
;MAKLRKTRAARKTEALRATLWPDLDKSLLWNSYSDDGYTPVPRTMPIVMSIIDDLTKGKPASTTFLELWCRAFNEMYVSLGAAASLATHSGYSGIRAVRMWQDRIELLDELGFIRTKNGSAGRFSHAVVLNPHKVIRKLFEDGHQGVSKEKYDALVERATEVGSDDFKPIEVEEEDAA
;
A
#
# COMPACT_ATOMS: atom_id res chain seq x y z
N MET A 1 10.57 -24.69 9.37
CA MET A 1 11.06 -23.59 8.53
C MET A 1 12.48 -23.23 8.93
N ALA A 2 13.40 -23.04 7.99
CA ALA A 2 14.77 -22.62 8.31
C ALA A 2 14.75 -21.20 8.91
N LYS A 3 15.33 -21.02 10.10
CA LYS A 3 15.43 -19.71 10.77
C LYS A 3 16.28 -18.79 9.90
N LEU A 4 15.66 -17.82 9.23
CA LEU A 4 16.37 -16.88 8.35
C LEU A 4 17.54 -16.24 9.13
N ARG A 5 18.77 -16.37 8.61
CA ARG A 5 19.96 -15.84 9.28
C ARG A 5 19.91 -14.31 9.27
N LYS A 6 19.83 -13.68 10.45
CA LYS A 6 19.86 -12.21 10.58
C LYS A 6 21.06 -11.60 9.84
N THR A 7 20.79 -10.60 9.01
CA THR A 7 21.78 -9.88 8.22
C THR A 7 22.73 -9.08 9.11
N ARG A 8 23.90 -8.68 8.58
CA ARG A 8 24.85 -7.83 9.31
C ARG A 8 24.23 -6.47 9.68
N ALA A 9 23.44 -5.89 8.78
CA ALA A 9 22.74 -4.64 9.03
C ALA A 9 21.75 -4.77 10.19
N ALA A 10 20.93 -5.83 10.20
CA ALA A 10 19.97 -6.06 11.28
C ALA A 10 20.64 -6.16 12.66
N ARG A 11 21.79 -6.86 12.75
CA ARG A 11 22.55 -6.95 14.01
C ARG A 11 23.10 -5.60 14.46
N LYS A 12 23.59 -4.78 13.53
CA LYS A 12 24.06 -3.41 13.85
C LYS A 12 22.92 -2.55 14.39
N THR A 13 21.75 -2.61 13.77
CA THR A 13 20.56 -1.87 14.23
C THR A 13 20.11 -2.34 15.61
N GLU A 14 20.11 -3.65 15.88
CA GLU A 14 19.78 -4.18 17.21
C GLU A 14 20.78 -3.75 18.29
N ALA A 15 22.08 -3.75 17.98
CA ALA A 15 23.12 -3.28 18.89
C ALA A 15 22.99 -1.79 19.18
N LEU A 16 22.73 -0.98 18.15
CA LEU A 16 22.48 0.45 18.31
C LEU A 16 21.24 0.69 19.19
N ARG A 17 20.14 -0.02 18.93
CA ARG A 17 18.91 0.08 19.75
C ARG A 17 19.16 -0.30 21.21
N ALA A 18 19.93 -1.36 21.47
CA ALA A 18 20.29 -1.75 22.83
C ALA A 18 21.18 -0.72 23.53
N THR A 19 22.01 0.01 22.76
CA THR A 19 22.85 1.09 23.30
C THR A 19 22.04 2.33 23.63
N LEU A 20 21.10 2.71 22.76
CA LEU A 20 20.26 3.90 22.91
C LEU A 20 19.15 3.72 23.96
N TRP A 21 18.62 2.50 24.11
CA TRP A 21 17.57 2.17 25.08
C TRP A 21 17.92 0.88 25.85
N PRO A 22 18.83 0.96 26.83
CA PRO A 22 19.30 -0.22 27.56
C PRO A 22 18.20 -0.90 28.38
N ASP A 23 17.26 -0.12 28.92
CA ASP A 23 16.18 -0.61 29.78
C ASP A 23 14.90 -1.01 29.01
N LEU A 24 14.96 -1.05 27.67
CA LEU A 24 13.82 -1.39 26.83
C LEU A 24 13.42 -2.85 27.02
N ASP A 25 12.23 -3.07 27.57
CA ASP A 25 11.59 -4.38 27.56
C ASP A 25 11.30 -4.79 26.11
N LYS A 26 12.00 -5.82 25.65
CA LYS A 26 11.88 -6.33 24.28
C LYS A 26 10.55 -7.03 24.04
N SER A 27 9.81 -7.41 25.09
CA SER A 27 8.47 -7.98 24.97
C SER A 27 7.45 -6.97 24.42
N LEU A 28 7.73 -5.67 24.55
CA LEU A 28 6.90 -4.58 24.02
C LEU A 28 7.11 -4.32 22.52
N LEU A 29 8.03 -5.04 21.88
CA LEU A 29 8.37 -4.83 20.49
C LEU A 29 7.65 -5.82 19.61
N TRP A 30 7.05 -5.30 18.54
CA TRP A 30 6.51 -6.15 17.50
C TRP A 30 7.62 -6.90 16.78
N ASN A 31 7.39 -8.19 16.57
CA ASN A 31 8.25 -9.05 15.80
C ASN A 31 7.42 -9.81 14.77
N SER A 32 7.45 -9.35 13.52
CA SER A 32 6.77 -10.02 12.39
C SER A 32 7.13 -11.51 12.21
N TYR A 33 8.22 -12.02 12.79
CA TYR A 33 8.52 -13.45 12.73
C TYR A 33 7.78 -14.30 13.77
N SER A 34 7.29 -13.69 14.85
CA SER A 34 6.64 -14.39 15.97
C SER A 34 5.21 -13.94 16.25
N ASP A 35 4.87 -12.70 15.90
CA ASP A 35 3.60 -12.09 16.25
C ASP A 35 2.69 -12.09 15.02
N ASP A 36 1.44 -12.50 15.20
CA ASP A 36 0.45 -12.56 14.12
C ASP A 36 -0.26 -11.21 13.88
N GLY A 37 -1.11 -11.14 12.85
CA GLY A 37 -1.96 -9.98 12.59
C GLY A 37 -1.28 -8.81 11.88
N TYR A 38 -0.18 -9.07 11.16
CA TYR A 38 0.49 -8.08 10.32
C TYR A 38 0.32 -8.42 8.83
N THR A 39 0.43 -7.38 8.00
CA THR A 39 0.51 -7.51 6.54
C THR A 39 1.82 -6.89 6.05
N PRO A 40 2.48 -7.43 5.01
CA PRO A 40 3.60 -6.75 4.39
C PRO A 40 3.12 -5.46 3.71
N VAL A 41 3.68 -4.33 4.11
CA VAL A 41 3.43 -3.03 3.49
C VAL A 41 4.71 -2.55 2.79
N PRO A 42 4.65 -2.10 1.52
CA PRO A 42 5.78 -1.49 0.83
C PRO A 42 6.36 -0.34 1.64
N ARG A 43 7.69 -0.25 1.76
CA ARG A 43 8.37 0.86 2.47
C ARG A 43 8.18 2.22 1.80
N THR A 44 7.67 2.22 0.58
CA THR A 44 7.25 3.37 -0.23
C THR A 44 5.82 3.81 0.03
N MET A 45 5.03 3.02 0.79
CA MET A 45 3.61 3.30 1.04
C MET A 45 3.33 4.73 1.55
N PRO A 46 4.15 5.34 2.43
CA PRO A 46 3.91 6.73 2.84
C PRO A 46 3.88 7.72 1.66
N ILE A 47 4.75 7.53 0.66
CA ILE A 47 4.80 8.38 -0.54
C ILE A 47 3.62 8.06 -1.46
N VAL A 48 3.31 6.76 -1.64
CA VAL A 48 2.12 6.30 -2.39
C VAL A 48 0.85 6.94 -1.84
N MET A 49 0.65 6.88 -0.53
CA MET A 49 -0.50 7.49 0.16
C MET A 49 -0.57 9.01 -0.08
N SER A 50 0.58 9.70 0.00
CA SER A 50 0.63 11.13 -0.29
C SER A 50 0.24 11.47 -1.74
N ILE A 51 0.61 10.63 -2.70
CA ILE A 51 0.23 10.78 -4.11
C ILE A 51 -1.27 10.48 -4.31
N ILE A 52 -1.81 9.45 -3.65
CA ILE A 52 -3.24 9.15 -3.69
C ILE A 52 -4.07 10.35 -3.18
N ASP A 53 -3.62 11.00 -2.11
CA ASP A 53 -4.34 12.16 -1.57
C ASP A 53 -4.26 13.39 -2.47
N ASP A 54 -3.16 13.59 -3.21
CA ASP A 54 -3.06 14.61 -4.25
C ASP A 54 -4.00 14.32 -5.42
N LEU A 55 -4.07 13.05 -5.86
CA LEU A 55 -4.96 12.58 -6.92
C LEU A 55 -6.44 12.69 -6.55
N THR A 56 -6.76 12.57 -5.26
CA THR A 56 -8.12 12.60 -4.73
C THR A 56 -8.42 13.88 -3.95
N LYS A 57 -7.85 15.00 -4.39
CA LYS A 57 -7.94 16.31 -3.72
C LYS A 57 -9.38 16.65 -3.29
N GLY A 58 -9.52 17.02 -2.02
CA GLY A 58 -10.83 17.34 -1.40
C GLY A 58 -11.61 16.12 -0.89
N LYS A 59 -11.26 14.91 -1.35
CA LYS A 59 -11.79 13.64 -0.85
C LYS A 59 -10.65 12.61 -0.69
N PRO A 60 -9.66 12.88 0.20
CA PRO A 60 -8.47 12.03 0.34
C PRO A 60 -8.87 10.56 0.52
N ALA A 61 -8.18 9.68 -0.21
CA ALA A 61 -8.49 8.26 -0.30
C ALA A 61 -7.36 7.35 0.20
N SER A 62 -6.24 7.91 0.65
CA SER A 62 -5.07 7.12 1.07
C SER A 62 -5.35 6.17 2.23
N THR A 63 -6.11 6.59 3.24
CA THR A 63 -6.47 5.73 4.38
C THR A 63 -7.43 4.63 3.98
N THR A 64 -8.31 4.88 2.99
CA THR A 64 -9.19 3.86 2.42
C THR A 64 -8.37 2.83 1.65
N PHE A 65 -7.41 3.27 0.84
CA PHE A 65 -6.49 2.37 0.16
C PHE A 65 -5.64 1.55 1.13
N LEU A 66 -5.11 2.17 2.19
CA LEU A 66 -4.34 1.47 3.22
C LEU A 66 -5.19 0.43 3.97
N GLU A 67 -6.46 0.73 4.26
CA GLU A 67 -7.38 -0.23 4.87
C GLU A 67 -7.57 -1.47 3.99
N LEU A 68 -7.80 -1.27 2.68
CA LEU A 68 -7.90 -2.36 1.72
C LEU A 68 -6.61 -3.18 1.64
N TRP A 69 -5.45 -2.51 1.64
CA TRP A 69 -4.15 -3.18 1.66
C TRP A 69 -3.96 -4.03 2.91
N CYS A 70 -4.28 -3.49 4.09
CA CYS A 70 -4.14 -4.19 5.35
C CYS A 70 -5.12 -5.36 5.50
N ARG A 71 -6.26 -5.31 4.81
CA ARG A 71 -7.25 -6.38 4.78
C ARG A 71 -6.92 -7.47 3.76
N ALA A 72 -6.23 -7.11 2.69
CA ALA A 72 -5.82 -8.07 1.68
C ALA A 72 -4.64 -8.92 2.19
N PHE A 73 -4.70 -10.21 1.87
CA PHE A 73 -3.56 -11.12 1.98
C PHE A 73 -2.76 -11.12 0.68
N ASN A 74 -1.97 -12.17 0.44
CA ASN A 74 -1.09 -12.28 -0.72
C ASN A 74 -1.82 -12.25 -2.07
N GLU A 75 -3.10 -12.64 -2.10
CA GLU A 75 -3.95 -12.65 -3.29
C GLU A 75 -4.46 -11.26 -3.68
N MET A 76 -4.20 -10.23 -2.86
CA MET A 76 -4.59 -8.84 -3.09
C MET A 76 -6.10 -8.66 -3.35
N TYR A 77 -6.93 -9.48 -2.70
CA TYR A 77 -8.39 -9.47 -2.82
C TYR A 77 -9.05 -9.02 -1.52
N VAL A 78 -10.15 -8.26 -1.65
CA VAL A 78 -10.96 -7.80 -0.52
C VAL A 78 -12.45 -8.01 -0.81
N SER A 79 -13.16 -8.61 0.16
CA SER A 79 -14.62 -8.59 0.20
C SER A 79 -15.11 -7.27 0.76
N LEU A 80 -15.89 -6.54 -0.02
CA LEU A 80 -16.40 -5.20 0.30
C LEU A 80 -17.76 -5.20 1.00
N GLY A 81 -18.36 -6.38 1.22
CA GLY A 81 -19.73 -6.50 1.76
C GLY A 81 -19.91 -5.95 3.19
N ALA A 82 -18.84 -5.85 3.98
CA ALA A 82 -18.86 -5.28 5.33
C ALA A 82 -18.61 -3.76 5.34
N ALA A 83 -19.34 -3.01 4.51
CA ALA A 83 -19.09 -1.59 4.24
C ALA A 83 -19.00 -0.70 5.48
N ALA A 84 -19.82 -0.96 6.52
CA ALA A 84 -19.77 -0.20 7.77
C ALA A 84 -18.43 -0.39 8.51
N SER A 85 -17.93 -1.62 8.61
CA SER A 85 -16.62 -1.91 9.23
C SER A 85 -15.48 -1.32 8.42
N LEU A 86 -15.51 -1.48 7.09
CA LEU A 86 -14.52 -0.92 6.17
C LEU A 86 -14.45 0.61 6.31
N ALA A 87 -15.60 1.28 6.37
CA ALA A 87 -15.67 2.72 6.58
C ALA A 87 -15.06 3.14 7.93
N THR A 88 -15.41 2.45 9.02
CA THR A 88 -14.85 2.74 10.36
C THR A 88 -13.34 2.52 10.40
N HIS A 89 -12.84 1.43 9.83
CA HIS A 89 -11.40 1.11 9.82
C HIS A 89 -10.61 2.05 8.90
N SER A 90 -11.25 2.61 7.87
CA SER A 90 -10.68 3.67 7.02
C SER A 90 -10.66 5.04 7.71
N GLY A 91 -11.20 5.15 8.92
CA GLY A 91 -11.24 6.39 9.72
C GLY A 91 -12.51 7.23 9.57
N TYR A 92 -13.54 6.73 8.88
CA TYR A 92 -14.80 7.46 8.72
C TYR A 92 -15.78 7.16 9.85
N SER A 93 -16.52 8.19 10.28
CA SER A 93 -17.52 8.10 11.34
C SER A 93 -18.78 8.91 11.01
N GLY A 94 -19.84 8.69 11.80
CA GLY A 94 -21.13 9.36 11.65
C GLY A 94 -22.03 8.79 10.55
N ILE A 95 -23.19 9.44 10.36
CA ILE A 95 -24.30 8.97 9.49
C ILE A 95 -23.86 8.81 8.03
N ARG A 96 -22.84 9.56 7.59
CA ARG A 96 -22.34 9.54 6.21
C ARG A 96 -21.10 8.65 6.03
N ALA A 97 -20.63 7.93 7.05
CA ALA A 97 -19.38 7.17 6.99
C ALA A 97 -19.31 6.20 5.80
N VAL A 98 -20.34 5.37 5.63
CA VAL A 98 -20.41 4.40 4.53
C VAL A 98 -20.41 5.09 3.17
N ARG A 99 -21.19 6.16 3.01
CA ARG A 99 -21.23 6.92 1.75
C ARG A 99 -19.87 7.57 1.45
N MET A 100 -19.27 8.19 2.46
CA MET A 100 -17.93 8.78 2.33
C MET A 100 -16.90 7.74 1.91
N TRP A 101 -16.94 6.54 2.49
CA TRP A 101 -16.08 5.44 2.11
C TRP A 101 -16.33 4.96 0.67
N GLN A 102 -17.60 4.78 0.27
CA GLN A 102 -17.99 4.40 -1.09
C GLN A 102 -17.49 5.40 -2.14
N ASP A 103 -17.60 6.71 -1.88
CA ASP A 103 -17.03 7.75 -2.74
C ASP A 103 -15.50 7.56 -2.95
N ARG A 104 -14.76 7.04 -1.96
CA ARG A 104 -13.31 6.78 -2.11
C ARG A 104 -13.02 5.47 -2.83
N ILE A 105 -13.85 4.46 -2.64
CA ILE A 105 -13.76 3.22 -3.43
C ILE A 105 -13.93 3.53 -4.91
N GLU A 106 -14.88 4.40 -5.27
CA GLU A 106 -15.06 4.87 -6.65
C GLU A 106 -13.81 5.57 -7.18
N LEU A 107 -13.27 6.56 -6.45
CA LEU A 107 -12.07 7.26 -6.87
C LEU A 107 -10.85 6.34 -7.04
N LEU A 108 -10.68 5.37 -6.13
CA LEU A 108 -9.59 4.40 -6.22
C LEU A 108 -9.74 3.45 -7.42
N ASP A 109 -10.98 3.09 -7.79
CA ASP A 109 -11.30 2.26 -8.96
C ASP A 109 -11.06 3.05 -10.25
N GLU A 110 -11.53 4.31 -10.30
CA GLU A 110 -11.33 5.24 -11.42
C GLU A 110 -9.85 5.53 -11.70
N LEU A 111 -9.05 5.73 -10.65
CA LEU A 111 -7.61 5.94 -10.74
C LEU A 111 -6.82 4.65 -11.00
N GLY A 112 -7.49 3.48 -10.93
CA GLY A 112 -6.88 2.17 -11.18
C GLY A 112 -6.02 1.61 -10.04
N PHE A 113 -6.14 2.14 -8.82
CA PHE A 113 -5.49 1.55 -7.63
C PHE A 113 -6.18 0.27 -7.17
N ILE A 114 -7.48 0.15 -7.45
CA ILE A 114 -8.25 -1.07 -7.26
C ILE A 114 -9.05 -1.40 -8.53
N ARG A 115 -9.61 -2.60 -8.58
CA ARG A 115 -10.68 -2.94 -9.52
C ARG A 115 -11.88 -3.51 -8.78
N THR A 116 -13.05 -2.91 -8.95
CA THR A 116 -14.26 -3.40 -8.29
C THR A 116 -15.05 -4.38 -9.16
N LYS A 117 -15.81 -5.28 -8.51
CA LYS A 117 -16.77 -6.17 -9.18
C LYS A 117 -18.03 -6.32 -8.34
N ASN A 118 -19.18 -6.26 -9.03
CA ASN A 118 -20.49 -6.50 -8.44
C ASN A 118 -20.63 -7.96 -7.97
N GLY A 119 -21.49 -8.19 -6.98
CA GLY A 119 -21.75 -9.50 -6.39
C GLY A 119 -23.00 -9.48 -5.52
N SER A 120 -23.07 -10.41 -4.55
CA SER A 120 -24.25 -10.58 -3.69
C SER A 120 -24.53 -9.39 -2.76
N ALA A 121 -23.53 -8.57 -2.46
CA ALA A 121 -23.66 -7.33 -1.67
C ALA A 121 -23.91 -6.08 -2.56
N GLY A 122 -24.23 -6.27 -3.84
CA GLY A 122 -24.45 -5.20 -4.80
C GLY A 122 -23.15 -4.74 -5.47
N ARG A 123 -23.08 -3.45 -5.81
CA ARG A 123 -21.98 -2.90 -6.63
C ARG A 123 -20.61 -2.94 -5.95
N PHE A 124 -20.57 -2.81 -4.62
CA PHE A 124 -19.35 -2.89 -3.82
C PHE A 124 -19.30 -4.25 -3.12
N SER A 125 -19.12 -5.32 -3.90
CA SER A 125 -19.00 -6.68 -3.34
C SER A 125 -17.55 -7.15 -3.28
N HIS A 126 -16.78 -6.87 -4.34
CA HIS A 126 -15.43 -7.40 -4.50
C HIS A 126 -14.50 -6.28 -4.97
N ALA A 127 -13.27 -6.30 -4.47
CA ALA A 127 -12.17 -5.53 -5.03
C ALA A 127 -10.90 -6.37 -5.09
N VAL A 128 -10.08 -6.10 -6.12
CA VAL A 128 -8.67 -6.46 -6.13
C VAL A 128 -7.83 -5.19 -6.03
N VAL A 129 -6.78 -5.24 -5.21
CA VAL A 129 -5.83 -4.13 -4.99
C VAL A 129 -4.68 -4.29 -5.97
N LEU A 130 -4.42 -3.26 -6.77
CA LEU A 130 -3.37 -3.29 -7.79
C LEU A 130 -2.05 -2.75 -7.24
N ASN A 131 -0.94 -3.11 -7.88
CA ASN A 131 0.39 -2.62 -7.49
C ASN A 131 0.45 -1.09 -7.68
N PRO A 132 0.58 -0.31 -6.60
CA PRO A 132 0.48 1.15 -6.67
C PRO A 132 1.65 1.78 -7.42
N HIS A 133 2.83 1.15 -7.45
CA HIS A 133 3.97 1.66 -8.21
C HIS A 133 3.68 1.69 -9.71
N LYS A 134 3.09 0.59 -10.23
CA LYS A 134 2.73 0.48 -11.65
C LYS A 134 1.62 1.46 -12.02
N VAL A 135 0.65 1.64 -11.13
CA VAL A 135 -0.46 2.60 -11.31
C VAL A 135 0.06 4.03 -11.35
N ILE A 136 0.87 4.43 -10.36
CA ILE A 136 1.45 5.79 -10.30
C ILE A 136 2.36 6.07 -11.49
N ARG A 137 3.18 5.09 -11.91
CA ARG A 137 4.01 5.22 -13.12
C ARG A 137 3.16 5.50 -14.34
N LYS A 138 2.11 4.70 -14.56
CA LYS A 138 1.20 4.91 -15.69
C LYS A 138 0.55 6.30 -15.64
N LEU A 139 0.03 6.72 -14.49
CA LEU A 139 -0.59 8.05 -14.33
C LEU A 139 0.40 9.18 -14.63
N PHE A 140 1.65 9.04 -14.22
CA PHE A 140 2.70 10.01 -14.51
C PHE A 140 3.06 10.05 -16.00
N GLU A 141 3.24 8.90 -16.63
CA GLU A 141 3.52 8.75 -18.07
C GLU A 141 2.37 9.30 -18.93
N ASP A 142 1.13 9.14 -18.48
CA ASP A 142 -0.07 9.67 -19.12
C ASP A 142 -0.26 11.20 -18.87
N GLY A 143 0.63 11.83 -18.10
CA GLY A 143 0.62 13.28 -17.83
C GLY A 143 -0.44 13.73 -16.83
N HIS A 144 -0.91 12.85 -15.95
CA HIS A 144 -1.96 13.16 -14.98
C HIS A 144 -1.52 14.24 -13.98
N GLN A 145 -2.23 15.37 -13.94
CA GLN A 145 -1.83 16.55 -13.15
C GLN A 145 -1.75 16.33 -11.64
N GLY A 146 -2.45 15.31 -11.12
CA GLY A 146 -2.38 14.95 -9.70
C GLY A 146 -1.13 14.17 -9.28
N VAL A 147 -0.25 13.78 -10.21
CA VAL A 147 1.07 13.21 -9.87
C VAL A 147 2.15 14.27 -10.16
N SER A 148 2.64 14.93 -9.11
CA SER A 148 3.73 15.91 -9.30
C SER A 148 5.05 15.20 -9.62
N LYS A 149 5.89 15.85 -10.43
CA LYS A 149 7.24 15.34 -10.75
C LYS A 149 8.07 15.14 -9.49
N GLU A 150 8.00 16.06 -8.54
CA GLU A 150 8.71 15.98 -7.26
C GLU A 150 8.35 14.71 -6.48
N LYS A 151 7.06 14.41 -6.31
CA LYS A 151 6.62 13.22 -5.56
C LYS A 151 6.88 11.93 -6.33
N TYR A 152 6.78 11.98 -7.66
CA TYR A 152 7.14 10.85 -8.51
C TYR A 152 8.63 10.50 -8.38
N ASP A 153 9.52 11.48 -8.52
CA ASP A 153 10.96 11.30 -8.38
C ASP A 153 11.31 10.77 -6.97
N ALA A 154 10.71 11.34 -5.91
CA ALA A 154 10.88 10.86 -4.54
C ALA A 154 10.43 9.40 -4.36
N LEU A 155 9.36 8.98 -5.04
CA LEU A 155 8.90 7.59 -5.03
C LEU A 155 9.91 6.65 -5.72
N VAL A 156 10.46 7.06 -6.87
CA VAL A 156 11.48 6.31 -7.62
C VAL A 156 12.78 6.17 -6.81
N GLU A 157 13.26 7.27 -6.22
CA GLU A 157 14.44 7.28 -5.36
C GLU A 157 14.24 6.34 -4.16
N ARG A 158 13.10 6.45 -3.48
CA ARG A 158 12.80 5.60 -2.32
C ARG A 158 12.66 4.14 -2.70
N ALA A 159 12.04 3.82 -3.83
CA ALA A 159 11.93 2.47 -4.34
C ALA A 159 13.32 1.87 -4.60
N THR A 160 14.21 2.65 -5.22
CA THR A 160 15.61 2.24 -5.47
C THR A 160 16.35 1.99 -4.16
N GLU A 161 16.24 2.89 -3.19
CA GLU A 161 16.90 2.78 -1.88
C GLU A 161 16.50 1.49 -1.13
N VAL A 162 15.23 1.07 -1.24
CA VAL A 162 14.74 -0.14 -0.58
C VAL A 162 14.87 -1.41 -1.41
N GLY A 163 15.46 -1.31 -2.61
CA GLY A 163 15.69 -2.45 -3.51
C GLY A 163 14.43 -2.96 -4.22
N SER A 164 13.46 -2.07 -4.50
CA SER A 164 12.25 -2.40 -5.24
C SER A 164 12.49 -2.27 -6.74
N ASP A 165 12.17 -3.33 -7.49
CA ASP A 165 12.35 -3.39 -8.95
C ASP A 165 11.13 -2.89 -9.74
N ASP A 166 10.03 -2.54 -9.06
CA ASP A 166 8.77 -2.14 -9.70
C ASP A 166 8.87 -0.88 -10.59
N PHE A 167 9.89 -0.04 -10.37
CA PHE A 167 10.18 1.16 -11.19
C PHE A 167 11.30 0.96 -12.19
N LYS A 168 11.94 -0.22 -12.22
CA LYS A 168 12.88 -0.51 -13.30
C LYS A 168 12.11 -0.57 -14.62
N PRO A 169 12.69 -0.07 -15.73
CA PRO A 169 12.17 -0.35 -17.05
C PRO A 169 11.96 -1.86 -17.20
N ILE A 170 10.84 -2.27 -17.80
CA ILE A 170 10.68 -3.67 -18.19
C ILE A 170 11.74 -3.90 -19.25
N GLU A 171 12.78 -4.67 -18.93
CA GLU A 171 13.66 -5.24 -19.95
C GLU A 171 12.76 -6.12 -20.80
N VAL A 172 12.43 -5.65 -22.01
CA VAL A 172 11.80 -6.50 -23.01
C VAL A 172 12.89 -7.47 -23.38
N GLU A 173 12.78 -8.73 -22.93
CA GLU A 173 13.57 -9.79 -23.51
C GLU A 173 13.22 -9.77 -25.01
N GLU A 174 14.16 -9.32 -25.84
CA GLU A 174 14.08 -9.53 -27.27
C GLU A 174 13.99 -11.05 -27.44
N GLU A 175 12.79 -11.53 -27.74
CA GLU A 175 12.57 -12.91 -28.18
C GLU A 175 13.53 -13.11 -29.35
N ASP A 176 14.62 -13.85 -29.10
CA ASP A 176 15.62 -14.18 -30.10
C ASP A 176 14.89 -14.70 -31.34
N ALA A 177 14.89 -13.88 -32.39
CA ALA A 177 14.49 -14.29 -33.72
C ALA A 177 15.51 -15.34 -34.20
N ALA A 178 15.20 -16.61 -33.97
CA ALA A 178 15.87 -17.77 -34.55
C ALA A 178 14.85 -18.73 -35.17
#